data_AF-A0A918D718-F1
#
_entry.id   AF-A0A918D718-F1
#
_cell.length_a   1.000
_cell.length_b   1.000
_cell.length_c   1.000
_cell.angle_alpha   90.00
_cell.angle_beta   90.00
_cell.angle_gamma   90.00
#
_symmetry.space_group_name_H-M   'P 1'
#
loop_
_entity.id
_entity.type
_entity.pdbx_description
1 polymer ?
#
loop_
_entity_poly.entity_id
_entity_poly.type
_entity_poly.pdbx_seq_one_letter_code
_entity_poly.pdbx_strand_id
1 'polypeptide(L)'
;MPDLLWDDVRNFFDPDLMGALPDVSVEGTSVEDWQVVFELVRSSGWAWEYLEGGVAWPLPPAAEVLTRADAETVDLRVWPVPGVLVIFRPMSAEEIDFDVDLHELQGQAGVDVLCGFLAAVGRRLGKPVAMTAEGDYGNRVLGFDPAADRVVLMTDRGPADRCGWTRLVEGASAELANRTSTRRLALGR
;
A
#
# COMPACT_ATOMS: atom_id res chain seq x y z
N MET A 1 9.63 -15.35 -11.07
CA MET A 1 10.97 -15.14 -10.49
C MET A 1 11.11 -13.64 -10.29
N PRO A 2 11.55 -13.16 -9.12
CA PRO A 2 11.86 -11.75 -8.99
C PRO A 2 13.06 -11.43 -9.88
N ASP A 3 12.92 -10.38 -10.69
CA ASP A 3 13.95 -9.93 -11.63
C ASP A 3 15.12 -9.23 -10.91
N LEU A 4 14.97 -8.90 -9.62
CA LEU A 4 15.96 -8.19 -8.81
C LEU A 4 16.94 -9.16 -8.13
N LEU A 5 18.23 -8.89 -8.29
CA LEU A 5 19.30 -9.64 -7.65
C LEU A 5 19.81 -8.90 -6.41
N TRP A 6 20.07 -9.64 -5.34
CA TRP A 6 20.58 -9.10 -4.06
C TRP A 6 21.75 -8.15 -4.26
N ASP A 7 22.74 -8.53 -5.07
CA ASP A 7 23.95 -7.72 -5.28
C ASP A 7 23.66 -6.35 -5.91
N ASP A 8 22.55 -6.23 -6.66
CA ASP A 8 22.13 -4.98 -7.28
C ASP A 8 21.33 -4.08 -6.33
N VAL A 9 20.65 -4.67 -5.34
CA VAL A 9 19.66 -3.97 -4.51
C VAL A 9 19.96 -3.92 -3.01
N ARG A 10 21.04 -4.58 -2.54
CA ARG A 10 21.37 -4.71 -1.11
C ARG A 10 21.38 -3.40 -0.32
N ASN A 11 21.70 -2.28 -0.96
CA ASN A 11 21.70 -0.97 -0.29
C ASN A 11 20.29 -0.54 0.15
N PHE A 12 19.24 -0.99 -0.56
CA PHE A 12 17.84 -0.76 -0.18
C PHE A 12 17.32 -1.73 0.90
N PHE A 13 18.17 -2.67 1.33
CA PHE A 13 17.91 -3.63 2.40
C PHE A 13 18.87 -3.43 3.59
N ASP A 14 19.58 -2.29 3.61
CA ASP A 14 20.48 -1.90 4.70
C ASP A 14 19.72 -1.04 5.72
N PRO A 15 19.48 -1.53 6.95
CA PRO A 15 18.76 -0.79 7.99
C PRO A 15 19.42 0.54 8.37
N ASP A 16 20.74 0.67 8.22
CA ASP A 16 21.46 1.90 8.54
C ASP A 16 21.28 2.98 7.44
N LEU A 17 20.91 2.58 6.22
CA LEU A 17 20.68 3.48 5.09
C LEU A 17 19.21 3.80 4.88
N MET A 18 18.34 2.81 5.04
CA MET A 18 16.91 2.92 4.71
C MET A 18 16.01 3.11 5.93
N GLY A 19 16.57 3.04 7.15
CA GLY A 19 15.79 2.87 8.36
C GLY A 19 15.48 1.39 8.62
N ALA A 20 15.15 1.05 9.86
CA ALA A 20 14.85 -0.34 10.23
C ALA A 20 13.50 -0.78 9.65
N LEU A 21 12.56 0.18 9.54
CA LEU A 21 11.19 0.00 9.09
C LEU A 21 10.90 0.97 7.93
N PRO A 22 11.44 0.75 6.73
CA PRO A 22 11.09 1.55 5.57
C PRO A 22 9.57 1.53 5.32
N ASP A 23 9.01 2.69 5.00
CA ASP A 23 7.58 2.81 4.70
C ASP A 23 7.28 2.21 3.32
N VAL A 24 6.15 1.52 3.23
CA VAL A 24 5.61 0.98 1.98
C VAL A 24 4.16 1.42 1.82
N SER A 25 3.88 2.12 0.72
CA SER A 25 2.56 2.70 0.50
C SER A 25 1.93 2.35 -0.85
N VAL A 26 0.60 2.35 -0.85
CA VAL A 26 -0.26 2.39 -2.05
C VAL A 26 -1.15 3.62 -1.94
N GLU A 27 -0.86 4.61 -2.78
CA GLU A 27 -1.62 5.87 -2.82
C GLU A 27 -2.92 5.76 -3.62
N GLY A 28 -3.86 6.68 -3.36
CA GLY A 28 -5.10 6.79 -4.11
C GLY A 28 -6.01 5.58 -3.89
N THR A 29 -6.03 5.07 -2.67
CA THR A 29 -6.84 3.92 -2.26
C THR A 29 -8.21 4.33 -1.73
N SER A 30 -9.04 3.33 -1.42
CA SER A 30 -10.33 3.50 -0.76
C SER A 30 -10.54 2.46 0.34
N VAL A 31 -11.65 2.57 1.05
CA VAL A 31 -12.09 1.55 2.03
C VAL A 31 -12.22 0.16 1.38
N GLU A 32 -12.69 0.09 0.13
CA GLU A 32 -12.80 -1.15 -0.62
C GLU A 32 -11.44 -1.77 -0.94
N ASP A 33 -10.42 -0.95 -1.21
CA ASP A 33 -9.05 -1.44 -1.42
C ASP A 33 -8.47 -2.03 -0.14
N TRP A 34 -8.69 -1.38 1.01
CA TRP A 34 -8.33 -1.94 2.32
C TRP A 34 -9.04 -3.27 2.57
N GLN A 35 -10.33 -3.37 2.25
CA GLN A 35 -11.05 -4.63 2.37
C GLN A 35 -10.44 -5.71 1.47
N VAL A 36 -9.99 -5.35 0.27
CA VAL A 36 -9.31 -6.25 -0.65
C VAL A 36 -7.99 -6.77 -0.05
N VAL A 37 -7.20 -5.93 0.63
CA VAL A 37 -6.00 -6.37 1.36
C VAL A 37 -6.35 -7.30 2.51
N PHE A 38 -7.40 -7.02 3.28
CA PHE A 38 -7.82 -7.92 4.37
C PHE A 38 -8.21 -9.31 3.85
N GLU A 39 -8.92 -9.37 2.73
CA GLU A 39 -9.26 -10.65 2.09
C GLU A 39 -8.03 -11.35 1.49
N LEU A 40 -7.05 -10.60 0.97
CA LEU A 40 -5.77 -11.17 0.55
C LEU A 40 -5.09 -11.85 1.75
N VAL A 41 -4.91 -11.14 2.85
CA VAL A 41 -4.27 -11.68 4.07
C VAL A 41 -4.98 -12.96 4.54
N ARG A 42 -6.32 -12.98 4.56
CA ARG A 42 -7.11 -14.16 4.95
C ARG A 42 -6.96 -15.35 4.01
N SER A 43 -6.81 -15.11 2.71
CA SER A 43 -6.81 -16.16 1.68
C SER A 43 -5.41 -16.64 1.26
N SER A 44 -4.36 -15.89 1.58
CA SER A 44 -2.97 -16.20 1.20
C SER A 44 -2.33 -17.34 1.98
N GLY A 45 -2.93 -17.77 3.09
CA GLY A 45 -2.34 -18.77 4.00
C GLY A 45 -1.17 -18.23 4.84
N TRP A 46 -0.96 -16.91 4.85
CA TRP A 46 -0.02 -16.24 5.74
C TRP A 46 -0.50 -16.29 7.19
N ALA A 47 0.43 -16.32 8.14
CA ALA A 47 0.08 -16.05 9.53
C ALA A 47 -0.21 -14.56 9.66
N TRP A 48 -1.20 -14.20 10.49
CA TRP A 48 -1.57 -12.81 10.72
C TRP A 48 -2.25 -12.63 12.06
N GLU A 49 -2.15 -11.41 12.61
CA GLU A 49 -2.81 -10.98 13.83
C GLU A 49 -3.31 -9.55 13.66
N TYR A 50 -4.53 -9.29 14.13
CA TYR A 50 -5.08 -7.94 14.22
C TYR A 50 -5.04 -7.49 15.67
N LEU A 51 -4.45 -6.33 15.92
CA LEU A 51 -4.23 -5.78 17.25
C LEU A 51 -4.91 -4.42 17.38
N GLU A 52 -5.65 -4.25 18.48
CA GLU A 52 -6.15 -2.94 18.93
C GLU A 52 -5.52 -2.65 20.28
N GLY A 53 -4.77 -1.54 20.40
CA GLY A 53 -4.08 -1.18 21.64
C GLY A 53 -3.07 -2.25 22.12
N GLY A 54 -2.54 -3.04 21.20
CA GLY A 54 -1.64 -4.17 21.47
C GLY A 54 -2.33 -5.48 21.90
N VAL A 55 -3.66 -5.54 21.87
CA VAL A 55 -4.45 -6.73 22.21
C VAL A 55 -5.00 -7.38 20.95
N ALA A 56 -4.87 -8.70 20.84
CA ALA A 56 -5.34 -9.46 19.67
C ALA A 56 -6.87 -9.60 19.62
N TRP A 57 -7.43 -9.31 18.45
CA TRP A 57 -8.85 -9.38 18.15
C TRP A 57 -9.12 -10.03 16.79
N PRO A 58 -10.35 -10.54 16.54
CA PRO A 58 -10.76 -10.89 15.19
C PRO A 58 -10.72 -9.66 14.29
N LEU A 59 -10.14 -9.79 13.09
CA LEU A 59 -10.08 -8.69 12.11
C LEU A 59 -11.50 -8.28 11.66
N PRO A 60 -11.96 -7.05 11.92
CA PRO A 60 -13.25 -6.55 11.44
C PRO A 60 -13.24 -6.23 9.92
N PRO A 61 -14.36 -5.80 9.34
CA PRO A 61 -14.39 -5.19 8.01
C PRO A 61 -13.57 -3.89 7.98
N ALA A 62 -12.95 -3.58 6.83
CA ALA A 62 -12.09 -2.40 6.68
C ALA A 62 -12.78 -1.09 7.05
N ALA A 63 -14.06 -0.93 6.69
CA ALA A 63 -14.84 0.26 7.02
C ALA A 63 -14.92 0.52 8.55
N GLU A 64 -15.04 -0.54 9.34
CA GLU A 64 -15.10 -0.45 10.79
C GLU A 64 -13.74 -0.10 11.38
N VAL A 65 -12.67 -0.72 10.88
CA VAL A 65 -11.29 -0.43 11.30
C VAL A 65 -10.92 1.02 11.01
N LEU A 66 -11.17 1.49 9.79
CA LEU A 66 -10.82 2.86 9.36
C LEU A 66 -11.64 3.95 10.07
N THR A 67 -12.83 3.63 10.60
CA THR A 67 -13.60 4.58 11.43
C THR A 67 -12.94 4.81 12.80
N ARG A 68 -12.07 3.90 13.24
CA ARG A 68 -11.41 3.91 14.55
C ARG A 68 -9.99 4.47 14.52
N ALA A 69 -9.44 4.72 13.33
CA ALA A 69 -8.06 5.14 13.10
C ALA A 69 -7.61 6.34 13.94
N ASP A 70 -8.54 7.24 14.30
CA ASP A 70 -8.27 8.44 15.11
C ASP A 70 -8.20 8.19 16.63
N ALA A 71 -8.59 7.01 17.12
CA ALA A 71 -8.85 6.78 18.54
C ALA A 71 -7.90 5.80 19.24
N GLU A 72 -7.36 4.81 18.50
CA GLU A 72 -6.54 3.75 19.08
C GLU A 72 -5.51 3.26 18.06
N THR A 73 -4.33 2.84 18.52
CA THR A 73 -3.31 2.25 17.65
C THR A 73 -3.80 0.90 17.15
N VAL A 74 -4.00 0.80 15.84
CA VAL A 74 -4.43 -0.41 15.15
C VAL A 74 -3.28 -0.94 14.29
N ASP A 75 -2.90 -2.20 14.53
CA ASP A 75 -1.92 -2.91 13.72
C ASP A 75 -2.57 -4.15 13.09
N LEU A 76 -2.37 -4.37 11.79
CA LEU A 76 -2.54 -5.67 11.17
C LEU A 76 -1.15 -6.24 10.85
N ARG A 77 -0.71 -7.18 11.66
CA ARG A 77 0.58 -7.88 11.51
C ARG A 77 0.41 -9.09 10.62
N VAL A 78 1.31 -9.24 9.66
CA VAL A 78 1.28 -10.31 8.66
C VAL A 78 2.67 -10.90 8.53
N TRP A 79 2.76 -12.23 8.46
CA TRP A 79 4.01 -12.96 8.23
C TRP A 79 3.93 -13.72 6.91
N PRO A 80 4.45 -13.17 5.80
CA PRO A 80 4.46 -13.83 4.49
C PRO A 80 5.22 -15.16 4.52
N VAL A 81 6.27 -15.22 5.36
CA VAL A 81 7.04 -16.40 5.72
C VAL A 81 7.40 -16.31 7.22
N PRO A 82 7.74 -17.44 7.89
CA PRO A 82 8.19 -17.39 9.27
C PRO A 82 9.39 -16.46 9.46
N GLY A 83 9.29 -15.53 10.40
CA GLY A 83 10.37 -14.60 10.75
C GLY A 83 10.50 -13.36 9.87
N VAL A 84 9.52 -13.08 9.00
CA VAL A 84 9.40 -11.80 8.29
C VAL A 84 8.07 -11.16 8.64
N LEU A 85 8.09 -10.01 9.29
CA LEU A 85 6.93 -9.25 9.74
C LEU A 85 6.65 -8.07 8.81
N VAL A 86 5.39 -7.95 8.42
CA VAL A 86 4.81 -6.79 7.76
C VAL A 86 3.75 -6.20 8.70
N ILE A 87 3.78 -4.88 8.91
CA ILE A 87 2.87 -4.20 9.84
C ILE A 87 2.03 -3.18 9.07
N PHE A 88 0.80 -3.52 8.74
CA PHE A 88 -0.16 -2.56 8.18
C PHE A 88 -0.72 -1.65 9.27
N ARG A 89 -0.83 -0.36 8.97
CA ARG A 89 -1.44 0.66 9.83
C ARG A 89 -2.60 1.33 9.11
N PRO A 90 -3.85 0.89 9.35
CA PRO A 90 -5.02 1.45 8.69
C PRO A 90 -5.39 2.84 9.22
N MET A 91 -4.59 3.85 8.86
CA MET A 91 -4.75 5.23 9.35
C MET A 91 -5.62 6.10 8.45
N SER A 92 -5.68 5.78 7.15
CA SER A 92 -6.47 6.52 6.17
C SER A 92 -7.08 5.57 5.14
N ALA A 93 -8.25 5.92 4.62
CA ALA A 93 -8.83 5.20 3.49
C ALA A 93 -8.12 5.50 2.17
N GLU A 94 -7.39 6.61 2.08
CA GLU A 94 -6.81 7.15 0.84
C GLU A 94 -5.40 6.60 0.57
N GLU A 95 -4.80 5.97 1.56
CA GLU A 95 -3.48 5.34 1.50
C GLU A 95 -3.49 4.02 2.27
N ILE A 96 -2.90 2.98 1.66
CA ILE A 96 -2.55 1.75 2.37
C ILE A 96 -1.08 1.86 2.73
N ASP A 97 -0.77 1.91 4.02
CA ASP A 97 0.58 2.05 4.54
C ASP A 97 0.96 0.84 5.42
N PHE A 98 2.19 0.38 5.26
CA PHE A 98 2.77 -0.68 6.04
C PHE A 98 4.31 -0.65 6.07
N ASP A 99 4.88 -1.15 7.15
CA ASP A 99 6.33 -1.32 7.26
C ASP A 99 6.73 -2.78 7.05
N VAL A 100 8.01 -2.97 6.72
CA VAL A 100 8.71 -4.26 6.76
C VAL A 100 10.00 -4.13 7.58
N ASP A 101 10.40 -5.15 8.34
CA ASP A 101 11.69 -5.11 9.05
C ASP A 101 12.84 -5.57 8.14
N LEU A 102 13.77 -4.67 7.85
CA LEU A 102 14.91 -4.99 7.01
C LEU A 102 15.88 -5.98 7.64
N HIS A 103 15.95 -6.09 8.97
CA HIS A 103 16.80 -7.09 9.64
C HIS A 103 16.36 -8.53 9.30
N GLU A 104 15.09 -8.70 8.95
CA GLU A 104 14.47 -9.99 8.61
C GLU A 104 14.59 -10.31 7.12
N LEU A 105 14.88 -9.31 6.27
CA LEU A 105 14.91 -9.40 4.82
C LEU A 105 16.34 -9.38 4.26
N GLN A 106 17.13 -10.39 4.60
CA GLN A 106 18.55 -10.45 4.22
C GLN A 106 18.85 -11.48 3.11
N GLY A 107 19.75 -11.12 2.20
CA GLY A 107 20.16 -11.94 1.07
C GLY A 107 19.07 -12.08 0.00
N GLN A 108 19.33 -12.94 -0.99
CA GLN A 108 18.39 -13.14 -2.11
C GLN A 108 17.02 -13.63 -1.65
N ALA A 109 16.96 -14.48 -0.63
CA ALA A 109 15.68 -14.94 -0.08
C ALA A 109 14.83 -13.79 0.47
N GLY A 110 15.45 -12.80 1.14
CA GLY A 110 14.77 -11.59 1.59
C GLY A 110 14.21 -10.76 0.43
N VAL A 111 15.01 -10.58 -0.63
CA VAL A 111 14.57 -9.89 -1.86
C VAL A 111 13.37 -10.61 -2.48
N ASP A 112 13.42 -11.94 -2.56
CA ASP A 112 12.37 -12.74 -3.15
C ASP A 112 11.07 -12.65 -2.34
N VAL A 113 11.17 -12.67 -1.01
CA VAL A 113 10.02 -12.51 -0.10
C VAL A 113 9.40 -11.12 -0.26
N LEU A 114 10.19 -10.06 -0.20
CA LEU A 114 9.68 -8.70 -0.36
C LEU A 114 9.02 -8.53 -1.74
N CYS A 115 9.72 -8.92 -2.81
CA CYS A 115 9.19 -8.79 -4.17
C CYS A 115 7.89 -9.58 -4.36
N GLY A 116 7.83 -10.81 -3.82
CA GLY A 116 6.63 -11.64 -3.86
C GLY A 116 5.46 -11.00 -3.12
N PHE A 117 5.71 -10.43 -1.94
CA PHE A 117 4.70 -9.78 -1.13
C PHE A 117 4.17 -8.50 -1.79
N LEU A 118 5.05 -7.60 -2.23
CA LEU A 118 4.66 -6.36 -2.93
C LEU A 118 3.87 -6.68 -4.21
N ALA A 119 4.30 -7.69 -4.97
CA ALA A 119 3.57 -8.13 -6.16
C ALA A 119 2.20 -8.72 -5.83
N ALA A 120 2.06 -9.47 -4.73
CA ALA A 120 0.77 -10.01 -4.31
C ALA A 120 -0.23 -8.88 -3.98
N VAL A 121 0.21 -7.88 -3.20
CA VAL A 121 -0.60 -6.70 -2.87
C VAL A 121 -0.94 -5.90 -4.12
N GLY A 122 0.08 -5.52 -4.90
CA GLY A 122 -0.09 -4.68 -6.08
C GLY A 122 -0.96 -5.32 -7.17
N ARG A 123 -0.81 -6.63 -7.44
CA ARG A 123 -1.68 -7.36 -8.36
C ARG A 123 -3.12 -7.43 -7.87
N ARG A 124 -3.31 -7.64 -6.57
CA ARG A 124 -4.65 -7.78 -5.99
C ARG A 124 -5.43 -6.47 -6.06
N LEU A 125 -4.73 -5.34 -5.93
CA LEU A 125 -5.28 -3.98 -6.02
C LEU A 125 -5.29 -3.42 -7.46
N GLY A 126 -4.42 -3.92 -8.34
CA GLY A 126 -4.17 -3.32 -9.65
C GLY A 126 -3.47 -1.96 -9.56
N LYS A 127 -2.67 -1.73 -8.51
CA LYS A 127 -2.05 -0.44 -8.16
C LYS A 127 -0.56 -0.60 -7.88
N PRO A 128 0.26 0.46 -8.02
CA PRO A 128 1.66 0.43 -7.65
C PRO A 128 1.78 0.33 -6.16
N VAL A 129 2.82 -0.36 -5.74
CA VAL A 129 3.25 -0.38 -4.35
C VAL A 129 4.64 0.24 -4.35
N ALA A 130 4.87 1.26 -3.53
CA ALA A 130 6.15 1.96 -3.50
C ALA A 130 6.75 1.87 -2.10
N MET A 131 8.04 1.60 -2.02
CA MET A 131 8.82 1.64 -0.79
C MET A 131 9.73 2.85 -0.79
N THR A 132 9.81 3.54 0.34
CA THR A 132 10.72 4.66 0.61
C THR A 132 11.66 4.30 1.76
N ALA A 133 12.69 5.11 1.99
CA ALA A 133 13.35 5.07 3.30
C ALA A 133 12.39 5.55 4.39
N GLU A 134 12.59 5.08 5.62
CA GLU A 134 11.78 5.40 6.79
C GLU A 134 11.66 6.94 6.96
N GLY A 135 10.43 7.45 6.85
CA GLY A 135 10.07 8.86 6.92
C GLY A 135 10.37 9.68 5.65
N ASP A 136 10.84 9.07 4.57
CA ASP A 136 11.25 9.75 3.32
C ASP A 136 10.26 9.54 2.17
N TYR A 137 8.97 9.81 2.44
CA TYR A 137 7.82 9.59 1.55
C TYR A 137 7.95 10.17 0.12
N GLY A 138 8.90 11.07 -0.13
CA GLY A 138 9.14 11.69 -1.44
C GLY A 138 10.12 10.95 -2.36
N ASN A 139 10.88 9.98 -1.84
CA ASN A 139 11.97 9.32 -2.58
C ASN A 139 11.74 7.81 -2.62
N ARG A 140 10.90 7.39 -3.58
CA ARG A 140 10.59 5.98 -3.84
C ARG A 140 11.83 5.29 -4.41
N VAL A 141 12.22 4.16 -3.83
CA VAL A 141 13.45 3.44 -4.22
C VAL A 141 13.18 2.13 -4.96
N LEU A 142 12.13 1.41 -4.58
CA LEU A 142 11.71 0.16 -5.21
C LEU A 142 10.21 -0.02 -5.07
N GLY A 143 9.63 -0.86 -5.91
CA GLY A 143 8.25 -1.28 -5.71
C GLY A 143 7.60 -1.91 -6.92
N PHE A 144 6.35 -2.34 -6.76
CA PHE A 144 5.60 -3.03 -7.79
C PHE A 144 5.06 -2.06 -8.85
N ASP A 145 5.35 -2.36 -10.12
CA ASP A 145 4.77 -1.68 -11.27
C ASP A 145 3.70 -2.57 -11.94
N PRO A 146 2.41 -2.19 -11.92
CA PRO A 146 1.34 -2.95 -12.58
C PRO A 146 1.52 -3.11 -14.08
N ALA A 147 2.18 -2.17 -14.77
CA ALA A 147 2.38 -2.24 -16.21
C ALA A 147 3.41 -3.31 -16.58
N ALA A 148 4.44 -3.48 -15.75
CA ALA A 148 5.47 -4.51 -15.91
C ALA A 148 5.11 -5.84 -15.21
N ASP A 149 4.08 -5.83 -14.35
CA ASP A 149 3.67 -6.94 -13.47
C ASP A 149 4.82 -7.52 -12.63
N ARG A 150 5.68 -6.63 -12.12
CA ARG A 150 6.84 -7.01 -11.30
C ARG A 150 7.32 -5.86 -10.42
N VAL A 151 8.17 -6.19 -9.45
CA VAL A 151 8.91 -5.20 -8.67
C VAL A 151 10.11 -4.70 -9.47
N VAL A 152 10.27 -3.38 -9.49
CA VAL A 152 11.33 -2.66 -10.21
C VAL A 152 12.02 -1.67 -9.30
N LEU A 153 13.25 -1.30 -9.64
CA LEU A 153 13.91 -0.13 -9.05
C LEU A 153 13.24 1.13 -9.56
N MET A 154 12.87 2.02 -8.64
CA MET A 154 12.30 3.31 -8.96
C MET A 154 13.46 4.33 -8.99
N THR A 155 14.18 4.41 -10.11
CA THR A 155 15.21 5.45 -10.27
C THR A 155 14.58 6.86 -10.31
N ASP A 156 15.26 7.79 -9.65
CA ASP A 156 14.90 9.20 -9.43
C ASP A 156 14.18 9.93 -10.59
N ARG A 157 13.04 10.52 -10.21
CA ARG A 157 12.32 11.69 -10.77
C ARG A 157 12.41 11.95 -12.28
N GLY A 158 11.35 11.59 -13.01
CA GLY A 158 10.80 12.55 -13.97
C GLY A 158 10.12 13.69 -13.19
N PRO A 159 10.24 14.98 -13.58
CA PRO A 159 9.37 16.00 -13.01
C PRO A 159 7.93 15.55 -13.25
N ALA A 160 7.00 15.93 -12.38
CA ALA A 160 5.57 15.73 -12.60
C ALA A 160 5.25 15.83 -14.10
N ASP A 161 4.67 14.75 -14.63
CA ASP A 161 3.94 14.65 -15.90
C ASP A 161 4.47 13.62 -16.93
N ARG A 162 3.51 12.76 -17.29
CA ARG A 162 3.31 12.10 -18.60
C ARG A 162 3.85 10.68 -18.79
N CYS A 163 3.32 9.73 -18.02
CA CYS A 163 2.45 8.69 -18.60
C CYS A 163 1.80 7.83 -17.50
N GLY A 164 0.46 7.79 -17.47
CA GLY A 164 -0.30 6.71 -16.85
C GLY A 164 -1.08 7.01 -15.58
N TRP A 165 -0.72 8.02 -14.78
CA TRP A 165 -1.23 8.12 -13.40
C TRP A 165 -2.33 9.16 -13.14
N THR A 166 -2.67 10.03 -14.10
CA THR A 166 -3.62 11.16 -13.85
C THR A 166 -4.84 11.19 -14.77
N ARG A 167 -5.41 10.05 -15.17
CA ARG A 167 -6.69 10.07 -15.90
C ARG A 167 -7.68 9.02 -15.42
N LEU A 168 -8.01 9.02 -14.14
CA LEU A 168 -9.24 8.40 -13.65
C LEU A 168 -10.05 9.24 -12.64
N VAL A 169 -9.56 10.40 -12.18
CA VAL A 169 -10.28 11.19 -11.14
C VAL A 169 -11.03 12.42 -11.67
N GLU A 170 -10.75 12.91 -12.88
CA GLU A 170 -11.45 14.09 -13.42
C GLU A 170 -12.72 13.79 -14.22
N GLY A 171 -13.07 12.51 -14.41
CA GLY A 171 -14.28 12.11 -15.15
C GLY A 171 -15.57 12.06 -14.32
N ALA A 172 -15.48 11.96 -12.99
CA ALA A 172 -16.66 11.70 -12.14
C ALA A 172 -17.27 12.97 -11.50
N SER A 173 -16.49 14.05 -11.35
CA SER A 173 -16.99 15.27 -10.69
C SER A 173 -17.71 16.25 -11.64
N ALA A 174 -17.48 16.17 -12.96
CA ALA A 174 -18.13 17.08 -13.92
C ALA A 174 -19.59 16.70 -14.24
N GLU A 175 -20.00 15.44 -14.04
CA GLU A 175 -21.36 14.99 -14.38
C GLU A 175 -22.37 15.13 -13.22
N LEU A 176 -21.90 15.32 -11.99
CA LEU A 176 -22.75 15.58 -10.81
C LEU A 176 -23.04 17.08 -10.58
N ALA A 177 -22.22 17.99 -11.10
CA ALA A 177 -22.46 19.44 -10.96
C ALA A 177 -23.49 20.00 -11.95
N ASN A 178 -23.82 19.28 -13.03
CA ASN A 178 -24.76 19.76 -14.05
C ASN A 178 -26.18 19.17 -13.95
N ARG A 179 -26.47 18.33 -12.94
CA ARG A 179 -27.83 17.78 -12.69
C ARG A 179 -28.59 18.46 -11.56
N THR A 180 -27.96 19.37 -10.81
CA THR A 180 -28.61 20.11 -9.71
C THR A 180 -29.00 21.55 -10.06
N SER A 181 -28.64 22.06 -11.25
CA SER A 181 -28.94 23.44 -11.66
C SER A 181 -30.09 23.61 -12.68
N THR A 182 -30.68 22.53 -13.19
CA THR A 182 -31.79 22.62 -14.18
C THR A 182 -33.18 22.26 -13.61
N ARG A 183 -33.34 22.21 -12.28
CA ARG A 183 -34.64 21.89 -11.64
C ARG A 183 -35.10 22.93 -10.62
N ARG A 184 -34.85 24.21 -10.87
CA ARG A 184 -35.46 25.31 -10.12
C ARG A 184 -35.87 26.50 -11.00
N LEU A 185 -36.55 26.25 -12.11
CA LEU A 185 -37.34 27.25 -12.85
C LEU A 185 -38.56 26.57 -13.50
N ALA A 186 -39.46 26.05 -12.67
CA ALA A 186 -40.83 25.70 -13.07
C ALA A 186 -41.68 25.49 -11.82
N LEU A 187 -42.06 26.58 -11.14
CA LEU A 187 -43.20 26.69 -10.23
C LEU A 187 -43.24 28.12 -9.70
N GLY A 188 -44.15 28.96 -10.22
CA GLY A 188 -44.56 30.17 -9.50
C GLY A 188 -44.95 31.38 -10.35
N ARG A 189 -46.20 31.34 -10.84
CA ARG A 189 -47.09 32.45 -11.23
C ARG A 189 -46.93 33.06 -12.61
#